data_AF-A0A357AXP6-F1
#
_entry.id   AF-A0A357AXP6-F1
#
_cell.length_a   1.000
_cell.length_b   1.000
_cell.length_c   1.000
_cell.angle_alpha   90.00
_cell.angle_beta   90.00
_cell.angle_gamma   90.00
#
_symmetry.space_group_name_H-M   'P 1'
#
loop_
_entity.id
_entity.type
_entity.pdbx_description
1 polymer ?
#
loop_
_entity_poly.entity_id
_entity_poly.type
_entity_poly.pdbx_seq_one_letter_code
_entity_poly.pdbx_strand_id
1 'polypeptide(L)'
;MNALEIFLVIVVGTAAGFLNTVAGGGSLITMPLLIFLGLPSAAANGTNRIALMVQNVVAIANFRSKGYFDWKLGLILAVPAAVGAVAGSKIALSLPDDIFNKVL
;
A
#
# COMPACT_ATOMS: atom_id res chain seq x y z
N MET A 1 7.17 -19.95 -3.74
CA MET A 1 7.81 -19.27 -2.60
C MET A 1 8.39 -20.30 -1.66
N ASN A 2 9.63 -20.10 -1.20
CA ASN A 2 10.24 -20.96 -0.18
C ASN A 2 9.96 -20.43 1.25
N ALA A 3 10.35 -21.19 2.28
CA ALA A 3 10.08 -20.83 3.68
C ALA A 3 10.75 -19.49 4.10
N LEU A 4 11.92 -19.19 3.55
CA LEU A 4 12.63 -17.95 3.84
C LEU A 4 11.89 -16.73 3.28
N GLU A 5 11.38 -16.83 2.06
CA GLU A 5 10.61 -15.75 1.42
C GLU A 5 9.32 -15.46 2.18
N ILE A 6 8.61 -16.49 2.62
CA ILE A 6 7.41 -16.34 3.47
C ILE A 6 7.78 -15.61 4.77
N PHE A 7 8.87 -16.04 5.42
CA PHE A 7 9.35 -15.41 6.64
C PHE A 7 9.69 -13.93 6.43
N LEU A 8 10.40 -13.59 5.35
CA LEU A 8 10.75 -12.21 5.00
C LEU A 8 9.50 -11.36 4.78
N VAL A 9 8.52 -11.86 4.03
CA VAL A 9 7.26 -11.15 3.77
C VAL A 9 6.51 -10.89 5.07
N ILE A 10 6.46 -11.87 5.99
CA ILE A 10 5.80 -11.68 7.29
C ILE A 10 6.52 -10.61 8.11
N VAL A 11 7.84 -10.72 8.28
CA VAL A 11 8.60 -9.78 9.13
C VAL A 11 8.59 -8.37 8.55
N VAL A 12 8.94 -8.22 7.28
CA VAL A 12 9.02 -6.91 6.62
C VAL A 12 7.62 -6.33 6.43
N GLY A 13 6.64 -7.14 6.03
CA GLY A 13 5.25 -6.70 5.90
C GLY A 13 4.67 -6.21 7.22
N THR A 14 4.99 -6.87 8.34
CA THR A 14 4.57 -6.41 9.67
C THR A 14 5.22 -5.09 10.04
N ALA A 15 6.54 -4.98 9.88
CA ALA A 15 7.29 -3.75 10.20
C ALA A 15 6.85 -2.57 9.32
N ALA A 16 6.75 -2.79 8.02
CA ALA A 16 6.24 -1.79 7.08
C ALA A 16 4.78 -1.42 7.38
N GLY A 17 3.97 -2.38 7.85
CA GLY A 17 2.58 -2.10 8.19
C GLY A 17 2.43 -1.22 9.42
N PHE A 18 3.27 -1.45 10.44
CA PHE A 18 3.40 -0.57 11.58
C PHE A 18 3.84 0.84 11.14
N LEU A 19 4.90 0.94 10.33
CA LEU A 19 5.39 2.22 9.81
C LEU A 19 4.33 2.97 9.02
N ASN A 20 3.59 2.28 8.16
CA ASN A 20 2.54 2.90 7.36
C ASN A 20 1.40 3.45 8.22
N THR A 21 1.08 2.79 9.35
CA THR A 21 0.05 3.25 10.29
C THR A 21 0.52 4.45 11.13
N VAL A 22 1.80 4.52 11.49
CA VAL A 22 2.34 5.55 12.39
C VAL A 22 2.84 6.79 11.65
N ALA A 23 3.61 6.60 10.58
CA ALA A 23 4.33 7.66 9.87
C ALA A 23 4.01 7.71 8.36
N GLY A 24 3.34 6.67 7.83
CA GLY A 24 3.22 6.46 6.39
C GLY A 24 4.50 5.87 5.79
N GLY A 25 4.54 5.73 4.45
CA GLY A 25 5.76 5.37 3.73
C GLY A 25 6.23 3.91 3.85
N GLY A 26 5.55 3.05 4.61
CA GLY A 26 5.94 1.64 4.73
C GLY A 26 5.98 0.89 3.39
N SER A 27 5.22 1.36 2.40
CA SER A 27 5.28 0.85 1.02
C SER A 27 6.64 1.00 0.36
N LEU A 28 7.47 1.95 0.78
CA LEU A 28 8.85 2.13 0.29
C LEU A 28 9.74 0.93 0.66
N ILE A 29 9.34 0.11 1.64
CA ILE A 29 10.06 -1.08 2.07
C ILE A 29 9.44 -2.34 1.44
N THR A 30 8.10 -2.46 1.43
CA THR A 30 7.43 -3.65 0.87
C THR A 30 7.59 -3.76 -0.64
N MET A 31 7.64 -2.62 -1.36
CA MET A 31 7.76 -2.61 -2.82
C MET A 31 9.11 -3.18 -3.29
N PRO A 32 10.28 -2.66 -2.83
CA PRO A 32 11.56 -3.27 -3.17
C PRO A 32 11.67 -4.74 -2.74
N LEU A 33 11.09 -5.12 -1.59
CA LEU A 33 11.08 -6.52 -1.17
C LEU A 33 10.33 -7.40 -2.17
N LEU A 34 9.11 -7.04 -2.56
CA LEU A 34 8.32 -7.84 -3.51
C LEU A 34 9.02 -7.96 -4.87
N ILE A 35 9.64 -6.88 -5.33
CA ILE A 35 10.45 -6.89 -6.56
C ILE A 35 11.68 -7.78 -6.40
N PHE A 36 12.38 -7.70 -5.27
CA PHE A 36 13.50 -8.57 -4.94
C PHE A 36 13.11 -10.06 -4.90
N LEU A 37 11.88 -10.35 -4.47
CA LEU A 37 11.30 -11.69 -4.50
C LEU A 37 10.83 -12.13 -5.90
N GLY A 38 11.09 -11.33 -6.93
CA GLY A 38 10.86 -11.68 -8.34
C GLY A 38 9.53 -11.23 -8.91
N LEU A 39 8.72 -10.44 -8.18
CA LEU A 39 7.51 -9.87 -8.77
C LEU A 39 7.87 -8.75 -9.75
N PRO A 40 7.27 -8.72 -10.96
CA PRO A 40 7.34 -7.55 -11.82
C PRO A 40 6.84 -6.31 -11.07
N SER A 41 7.46 -5.16 -11.31
CA SER A 41 7.18 -3.90 -10.59
C SER A 41 5.70 -3.51 -10.56
N ALA A 42 4.98 -3.68 -11.68
CA ALA A 42 3.54 -3.41 -11.76
C ALA A 42 2.73 -4.38 -10.87
N ALA A 43 3.08 -5.67 -10.89
CA ALA A 43 2.46 -6.68 -10.04
C ALA A 43 2.76 -6.44 -8.56
N ALA A 44 4.01 -6.11 -8.21
CA ALA A 44 4.40 -5.73 -6.86
C ALA A 44 3.58 -4.53 -6.34
N ASN A 45 3.37 -3.50 -7.16
CA ASN A 45 2.55 -2.34 -6.82
C ASN A 45 1.11 -2.75 -6.54
N GLY A 46 0.50 -3.51 -7.47
CA GLY A 46 -0.86 -4.03 -7.30
C GLY A 46 -1.02 -4.87 -6.03
N THR A 47 -0.12 -5.84 -5.80
CA THR A 47 -0.12 -6.71 -4.61
C THR A 47 0.00 -5.90 -3.31
N ASN A 48 0.88 -4.90 -3.29
CA ASN A 48 1.05 -4.05 -2.11
C ASN A 48 -0.23 -3.26 -1.76
N ARG A 49 -1.03 -2.85 -2.76
CA ARG A 49 -2.30 -2.13 -2.50
C ARG A 49 -3.36 -2.99 -1.81
N ILE A 50 -3.39 -4.29 -2.06
CA ILE A 50 -4.29 -5.22 -1.35
C ILE A 50 -3.95 -5.24 0.14
N ALA A 51 -2.66 -5.37 0.48
CA ALA A 51 -2.21 -5.36 1.86
C ALA A 51 -2.52 -4.02 2.57
N LEU A 52 -2.32 -2.90 1.89
CA LEU A 52 -2.67 -1.57 2.40
C LEU A 52 -4.17 -1.40 2.63
N MET A 53 -5.02 -1.95 1.75
CA MET A 53 -6.46 -1.89 1.93
C MET A 53 -6.88 -2.61 3.21
N VAL A 54 -6.40 -3.85 3.41
CA VAL A 54 -6.69 -4.62 4.63
C VAL A 54 -6.16 -3.89 5.87
N GLN A 55 -4.93 -3.38 5.81
CA GLN A 55 -4.34 -2.59 6.89
C GLN A 55 -5.19 -1.37 7.24
N ASN A 56 -5.64 -0.60 6.25
CA ASN A 56 -6.44 0.60 6.48
C ASN A 56 -7.78 0.26 7.13
N VAL A 57 -8.44 -0.83 6.72
CA VAL A 57 -9.68 -1.29 7.38
C VAL A 57 -9.43 -1.58 8.86
N VAL A 58 -8.36 -2.32 9.17
CA VAL A 58 -7.97 -2.64 10.55
C VAL A 58 -7.62 -1.37 11.34
N ALA A 59 -6.84 -0.46 10.74
CA ALA A 59 -6.44 0.80 11.36
C ALA A 59 -7.66 1.68 11.69
N ILE A 60 -8.58 1.85 10.73
CA ILE A 60 -9.82 2.61 10.93
C ILE A 60 -10.64 2.01 12.06
N ALA A 61 -10.82 0.68 12.09
CA ALA A 61 -11.55 0.00 13.15
C ALA A 61 -10.90 0.25 14.53
N ASN A 62 -9.57 0.17 14.60
CA ASN A 62 -8.80 0.38 15.82
C ASN A 62 -8.89 1.84 16.31
N PHE A 63 -8.68 2.82 15.44
CA PHE A 63 -8.79 4.24 15.77
C PHE A 63 -10.21 4.62 16.17
N ARG A 64 -11.22 4.07 15.49
CA ARG A 64 -12.62 4.25 15.88
C ARG A 64 -12.92 3.73 17.28
N SER A 65 -12.39 2.57 17.66
CA SER A 65 -12.59 2.02 19.01
C SER A 65 -11.97 2.91 20.11
N LYS A 66 -11.00 3.75 19.76
CA LYS A 66 -10.33 4.70 20.66
C LYS A 66 -10.94 6.11 20.63
N GLY A 67 -12.05 6.32 19.92
CA GLY A 67 -12.73 7.61 19.80
C GLY A 67 -12.17 8.53 18.71
N TYR A 68 -11.16 8.10 17.96
CA TYR A 68 -10.58 8.88 16.85
C TYR A 68 -11.31 8.55 15.53
N PHE A 69 -12.53 9.08 15.37
CA PHE A 69 -13.32 8.84 14.17
C PHE A 69 -14.23 10.04 13.83
N ASP A 70 -13.74 10.91 12.94
CA ASP A 70 -14.57 11.93 12.30
C ASP A 70 -15.02 11.45 10.92
N TRP A 71 -16.25 10.96 10.85
CA TRP A 71 -16.84 10.46 9.61
C TRP A 71 -17.02 11.54 8.54
N LYS A 72 -17.31 12.80 8.94
CA LYS A 72 -17.53 13.89 7.99
C LYS A 72 -16.22 14.27 7.33
N LEU A 73 -15.17 14.48 8.13
CA LEU A 73 -13.83 14.74 7.60
C LEU A 73 -13.34 13.56 6.74
N GLY A 74 -13.55 12.34 7.21
CA GLY A 74 -13.20 11.12 6.46
C GLY A 74 -13.83 11.09 5.06
N LEU A 75 -15.13 11.39 4.94
CA LEU A 75 -15.81 11.45 3.65
C LEU A 75 -15.31 12.59 2.76
N ILE A 76 -15.06 13.78 3.33
CA ILE A 76 -14.53 14.94 2.59
C ILE A 76 -13.16 14.61 1.98
N LEU A 77 -12.32 13.84 2.68
CA LEU A 77 -11.01 13.42 2.20
C LEU A 77 -11.08 12.20 1.25
N ALA A 78 -12.05 11.29 1.47
CA ALA A 78 -12.19 10.08 0.68
C ALA A 78 -12.55 10.36 -0.79
N VAL A 79 -13.39 11.37 -1.06
CA VAL A 79 -13.82 11.71 -2.43
C VAL A 79 -12.64 12.11 -3.33
N PRO A 80 -11.83 13.15 -3.01
CA PRO A 80 -10.70 13.53 -3.85
C PRO A 80 -9.63 12.42 -3.89
N ALA A 81 -9.43 11.66 -2.80
CA ALA A 81 -8.52 10.52 -2.79
C ALA A 81 -8.96 9.41 -3.76
N ALA A 82 -10.26 9.09 -3.80
CA ALA A 82 -10.80 8.09 -4.71
C ALA A 82 -10.69 8.53 -6.18
N VAL A 83 -11.01 9.80 -6.47
CA VAL A 83 -10.84 10.38 -7.81
C VAL A 83 -9.37 10.33 -8.24
N GLY A 84 -8.47 10.74 -7.35
CA GLY A 84 -7.03 10.69 -7.59
C GLY A 84 -6.50 9.26 -7.78
N ALA A 85 -7.01 8.29 -7.02
CA ALA A 85 -6.63 6.89 -7.14
C ALA A 85 -7.05 6.32 -8.51
N VAL A 86 -8.28 6.59 -8.97
CA VAL A 86 -8.77 6.12 -10.28
C VAL A 86 -8.04 6.79 -11.43
N ALA A 87 -7.82 8.12 -11.35
CA ALA A 87 -7.07 8.84 -12.37
C ALA A 87 -5.61 8.36 -12.41
N GLY A 88 -4.97 8.28 -11.25
CA GLY A 88 -3.58 7.83 -11.10
C GLY A 88 -3.38 6.38 -11.56
N SER A 89 -4.30 5.46 -11.26
CA SER A 89 -4.19 4.08 -11.72
C SER A 89 -4.32 3.96 -13.24
N LYS A 90 -5.21 4.74 -13.86
CA LYS A 90 -5.33 4.77 -15.34
C LYS A 90 -4.07 5.30 -16.00
N ILE A 91 -3.50 6.37 -15.45
CA ILE A 91 -2.23 6.93 -15.92
C ILE A 91 -1.13 5.88 -15.75
N ALA A 92 -0.98 5.31 -14.56
CA ALA A 92 -0.01 4.26 -14.25
C ALA A 92 -0.04 3.09 -15.25
N LEU A 93 -1.24 2.59 -15.58
CA LEU A 93 -1.43 1.48 -16.53
C LEU A 93 -1.20 1.87 -18.00
N SER A 94 -1.20 3.16 -18.33
CA SER A 94 -0.91 3.65 -19.67
C SER A 94 0.58 3.94 -19.91
N LEU A 95 1.40 3.95 -18.85
CA LEU A 95 2.83 4.16 -18.98
C LEU A 95 3.54 2.91 -19.53
N PRO A 96 4.55 3.09 -20.40
CA PRO A 96 5.52 2.06 -20.73
C PRO A 96 6.23 1.52 -19.48
N ASP A 97 6.52 0.23 -19.44
CA ASP A 97 7.15 -0.46 -18.30
C ASP A 97 8.49 0.17 -17.89
N ASP A 98 9.29 0.63 -18.85
CA ASP A 98 10.58 1.28 -18.61
C ASP A 98 10.44 2.62 -17.88
N ILE A 99 9.38 3.39 -18.17
CA ILE A 99 9.09 4.63 -17.46
C ILE A 99 8.48 4.33 -16.10
N PHE A 100 7.55 3.37 -16.02
CA PHE A 100 6.94 2.95 -14.77
C PHE A 100 8.01 2.52 -13.75
N ASN A 101 8.99 1.72 -14.19
CA ASN A 101 10.09 1.24 -13.36
C ASN A 101 11.04 2.33 -12.85
N LYS A 102 11.14 3.48 -13.55
CA LYS A 102 12.00 4.60 -13.12
C LYS A 102 11.36 5.47 -12.04
N VAL A 103 10.04 5.48 -11.98
CA VAL A 103 9.25 6.34 -11.07
C VAL A 103 8.88 5.61 -9.78
N LEU A 104 8.89 4.28 -9.80
CA LEU A 104 8.56 3.40 -8.69
C LEU A 104 9.67 3.33 -7.63
#